data_AF-A0A367ECK2-F1
#
_entry.id   AF-A0A367ECK2-F1
#
_cell.length_a   1.000
_cell.length_b   1.000
_cell.length_c   1.000
_cell.angle_alpha   90.00
_cell.angle_beta   90.00
_cell.angle_gamma   90.00
#
_symmetry.space_group_name_H-M   'P 1'
#
loop_
_entity.id
_entity.type
_entity.pdbx_description
1 polymer ?
#
loop_
_entity_poly.entity_id
_entity_poly.type
_entity_poly.pdbx_seq_one_letter_code
_entity_poly.pdbx_strand_id
1 'polypeptide(L)'
;MGRAAEMIGTTPAFLRAIGEAKLIVPLRSEGGHRRYSRYQLRIAARARELVDQGTPIDAACRIIILEDQLEDAKRINEQLRHSGVSSQPSADG
;
A
#
# COMPACT_ATOMS: atom_id res chain seq x y z
N MET A 1 19.01 -2.36 1.12
CA MET A 1 18.25 -3.16 0.13
C MET A 1 18.47 -4.66 0.30
N GLY A 2 19.70 -5.18 0.34
CA GLY A 2 19.96 -6.63 0.51
C GLY A 2 19.19 -7.27 1.68
N ARG A 3 19.39 -6.77 2.91
CA ARG A 3 18.67 -7.25 4.10
C ARG A 3 17.14 -7.17 3.98
N ALA A 4 16.62 -6.10 3.38
CA ALA A 4 15.17 -5.94 3.19
C ALA A 4 14.62 -6.97 2.20
N ALA A 5 15.39 -7.28 1.16
CA ALA A 5 15.02 -8.27 0.16
C ALA A 5 15.03 -9.69 0.75
N GLU A 6 16.08 -10.03 1.50
CA GLU A 6 16.19 -11.30 2.24
C GLU A 6 15.03 -11.50 3.23
N MET A 7 14.67 -10.46 3.98
CA MET A 7 13.58 -10.52 4.97
C MET A 7 12.22 -10.90 4.39
N ILE A 8 11.98 -10.66 3.10
CA ILE A 8 10.71 -10.97 2.43
C ILE A 8 10.88 -11.97 1.28
N GLY A 9 12.01 -12.69 1.25
CA GLY A 9 12.27 -13.73 0.25
C GLY A 9 12.30 -13.22 -1.20
N THR A 10 12.74 -11.98 -1.42
CA THR A 10 12.78 -11.37 -2.76
C THR A 10 14.18 -10.90 -3.15
N THR A 11 14.32 -10.33 -4.34
CA THR A 11 15.58 -9.79 -4.84
C THR A 11 15.67 -8.27 -4.66
N PRO A 12 16.88 -7.70 -4.54
CA PRO A 12 17.05 -6.24 -4.60
C PRO A 12 16.52 -5.63 -5.91
N ALA A 13 16.54 -6.37 -7.02
CA ALA A 13 15.99 -5.95 -8.30
C ALA A 13 14.46 -5.81 -8.24
N PHE A 14 13.77 -6.77 -7.60
CA PHE A 14 12.34 -6.67 -7.35
C PHE A 14 11.98 -5.43 -6.53
N LEU A 15 12.71 -5.17 -5.42
CA LEU A 15 12.51 -3.97 -4.61
C LEU A 15 12.80 -2.65 -5.36
N ARG A 16 13.62 -2.68 -6.43
CA ARG A 16 13.80 -1.54 -7.33
C ARG A 16 12.58 -1.37 -8.24
N ALA A 17 12.16 -2.44 -8.91
CA ALA A 17 11.03 -2.44 -9.84
C ALA A 17 9.73 -1.93 -9.20
N ILE A 18 9.36 -2.45 -8.02
CA ILE A 18 8.16 -1.97 -7.31
C ILE A 18 8.31 -0.52 -6.80
N GLY A 19 9.54 -0.06 -6.57
CA GLY A 19 9.82 1.33 -6.23
C GLY A 19 9.69 2.28 -7.43
N GLU A 20 10.09 1.82 -8.61
CA GLU A 20 9.90 2.54 -9.89
C GLU A 20 8.40 2.62 -10.26
N ALA A 21 7.66 1.55 -10.00
CA ALA A 21 6.19 1.52 -10.11
C ALA A 21 5.47 2.33 -9.01
N LYS A 22 6.21 3.05 -8.15
CA LYS A 22 5.71 3.91 -7.06
C LYS A 22 4.84 3.21 -6.01
N LEU A 23 4.89 1.88 -5.95
CA LEU A 23 4.19 1.11 -4.91
C LEU A 23 4.78 1.40 -3.52
N ILE A 24 6.10 1.60 -3.44
CA ILE A 24 6.79 1.98 -2.20
C ILE A 24 7.79 3.09 -2.46
N VAL A 25 7.87 4.05 -1.55
CA VAL A 25 8.85 5.15 -1.58
C VAL A 25 9.76 5.04 -0.37
N PRO A 26 10.94 4.40 -0.50
CA PRO A 26 11.84 4.24 0.64
C PRO A 26 12.45 5.58 1.05
N LEU A 27 12.57 5.79 2.36
CA LEU A 27 13.39 6.86 2.90
C LEU A 27 14.86 6.59 2.58
N ARG A 28 15.64 7.64 2.34
CA ARG A 28 17.10 7.52 2.22
C ARG A 28 17.74 7.93 3.53
N SER A 29 18.68 7.13 4.02
CA SER A 29 19.57 7.55 5.11
C SER A 29 20.58 8.58 4.59
N GLU A 30 21.28 9.26 5.49
CA GLU A 30 22.38 10.17 5.14
C GLU A 30 23.44 9.49 4.27
N GLY A 31 23.77 8.23 4.53
CA GLY A 31 24.66 7.41 3.69
C GLY A 31 24.05 6.88 2.38
N GLY A 32 22.88 7.38 1.94
CA GLY A 32 22.27 7.02 0.65
C GLY A 32 21.55 5.66 0.59
N HIS A 33 21.54 4.89 1.69
CA HIS A 33 20.86 3.60 1.75
C HIS A 33 19.35 3.75 1.87
N ARG A 34 18.62 2.93 1.10
CA ARG A 34 17.16 2.84 1.20
C ARG A 34 16.73 2.14 2.48
N ARG A 35 15.90 2.82 3.27
CA ARG A 35 15.23 2.33 4.47
C ARG A 35 13.76 2.10 4.17
N TYR A 36 13.29 0.93 4.59
CA TYR A 36 11.90 0.52 4.41
C TYR A 36 11.22 0.44 5.76
N SER A 37 10.01 0.99 5.86
CA SER A 37 9.18 0.74 7.03
C SER A 37 8.64 -0.69 7.02
N ARG A 38 8.19 -1.19 8.18
CA ARG A 38 7.56 -2.51 8.27
C ARG A 38 6.31 -2.61 7.38
N TYR A 39 5.55 -1.52 7.25
CA TYR A 39 4.42 -1.41 6.33
C TYR A 39 4.83 -1.59 4.87
N GLN A 40 5.92 -0.93 4.44
CA GLN A 40 6.43 -1.05 3.07
C GLN A 40 6.91 -2.46 2.75
N LEU A 41 7.52 -3.16 3.71
CA LEU A 41 7.93 -4.55 3.52
C LEU A 41 6.72 -5.49 3.40
N ARG A 42 5.65 -5.24 4.16
CA ARG A 42 4.39 -6.00 4.03
C ARG A 42 3.76 -5.83 2.65
N ILE A 43 3.71 -4.59 2.14
CA ILE A 43 3.21 -4.31 0.78
C ILE A 43 4.09 -4.99 -0.27
N ALA A 44 5.42 -4.92 -0.12
CA ALA A 44 6.35 -5.55 -1.04
C ALA A 44 6.20 -7.09 -1.06
N ALA A 45 5.93 -7.71 0.10
CA ALA A 45 5.65 -9.14 0.18
C ALA A 45 4.35 -9.51 -0.56
N ARG A 46 3.28 -8.72 -0.40
CA ARG A 46 2.02 -8.94 -1.15
C ARG A 46 2.20 -8.77 -2.66
N ALA A 47 2.98 -7.78 -3.09
CA ALA A 47 3.32 -7.63 -4.49
C ALA A 47 4.07 -8.85 -5.03
N ARG A 48 4.93 -9.47 -4.20
CA ARG A 48 5.66 -10.68 -4.58
C ARG A 48 4.71 -11.85 -4.77
N GLU A 49 3.77 -12.05 -3.85
CA GLU A 49 2.75 -13.10 -3.95
C GLU A 49 1.94 -13.02 -5.25
N LEU A 50 1.49 -11.81 -5.63
CA LEU A 50 0.76 -11.60 -6.89
C LEU A 50 1.62 -11.94 -8.11
N VAL A 51 2.89 -11.57 -8.07
CA VAL A 51 3.84 -11.84 -9.16
C VAL A 51 4.16 -13.33 -9.27
N ASP A 52 4.24 -14.03 -8.13
CA ASP A 52 4.42 -15.49 -8.09
C ASP A 52 3.22 -16.25 -8.67
N GLN A 53 2.03 -15.65 -8.63
CA GLN A 53 0.83 -16.18 -9.27
C GLN A 53 0.75 -15.85 -10.77
N GLY A 54 1.77 -15.20 -11.34
CA GLY A 54 1.86 -14.85 -12.76
C GLY A 54 1.37 -13.45 -13.10
N THR A 55 1.07 -12.61 -12.10
CA THR A 55 0.69 -11.21 -12.35
C THR A 55 1.91 -10.39 -12.74
N PRO A 56 1.87 -9.61 -13.85
CA PRO A 56 2.96 -8.68 -14.16
C PRO A 56 3.19 -7.68 -13.02
N ILE A 57 4.46 -7.30 -12.76
CA ILE A 57 4.83 -6.41 -11.65
C ILE A 57 4.00 -5.11 -11.65
N ASP A 58 3.84 -4.47 -12.83
CA ASP A 58 3.08 -3.22 -12.94
C ASP A 58 1.60 -3.41 -12.59
N ALA A 59 1.02 -4.55 -13.00
CA ALA A 59 -0.35 -4.90 -12.66
C ALA A 59 -0.50 -5.18 -11.15
N ALA A 60 0.43 -5.94 -10.56
CA ALA A 60 0.44 -6.21 -9.12
C ALA A 60 0.54 -4.91 -8.30
N CYS A 61 1.41 -3.98 -8.71
CA CYS A 61 1.53 -2.67 -8.08
C CYS A 61 0.22 -1.87 -8.20
N ARG A 62 -0.38 -1.85 -9.39
CA ARG A 62 -1.64 -1.12 -9.63
C ARG A 62 -2.81 -1.70 -8.83
N ILE A 63 -2.90 -3.02 -8.71
CA ILE A 63 -3.92 -3.69 -7.90
C ILE A 63 -3.84 -3.23 -6.45
N ILE A 64 -2.64 -3.30 -5.85
CA ILE A 64 -2.45 -2.91 -4.45
C ILE A 64 -2.81 -1.44 -4.21
N ILE A 65 -2.39 -0.53 -5.10
CA ILE A 65 -2.70 0.90 -4.99
C ILE A 65 -4.22 1.13 -5.04
N LEU A 66 -4.92 0.45 -5.94
CA LEU A 66 -6.37 0.58 -6.08
C LEU A 66 -7.12 0.01 -4.87
N GLU A 67 -6.63 -1.07 -4.28
CA GLU A 67 -7.23 -1.64 -3.07
C GLU A 67 -7.07 -0.70 -1.87
N ASP A 68 -5.90 -0.08 -1.70
CA ASP A 68 -5.63 0.92 -0.64
C ASP A 68 -6.56 2.15 -0.82
N GLN A 69 -6.66 2.66 -2.05
CA GLN A 69 -7.59 3.75 -2.39
C GLN A 69 -9.06 3.39 -2.15
N LEU A 70 -9.45 2.14 -2.45
CA LEU A 70 -10.81 1.66 -2.23
C LEU A 70 -11.12 1.56 -0.73
N GLU A 71 -10.18 1.06 0.07
CA GLU A 71 -10.32 1.01 1.53
C GLU A 71 -10.46 2.41 2.13
N ASP A 72 -9.63 3.36 1.67
CA ASP A 72 -9.71 4.76 2.06
C ASP A 72 -11.07 5.39 1.72
N ALA A 73 -11.54 5.19 0.49
CA ALA A 73 -12.82 5.71 0.04
C ALA A 73 -13.99 5.12 0.85
N LYS A 74 -13.96 3.82 1.16
CA LYS A 74 -14.96 3.16 1.99
C LYS A 74 -15.00 3.73 3.40
N ARG A 75 -13.82 3.93 4.03
CA ARG A 75 -13.72 4.51 5.37
C ARG A 75 -14.28 5.94 5.42
N ILE A 76 -13.96 6.77 4.43
CA ILE A 76 -14.49 8.14 4.33
C ILE A 76 -16.01 8.10 4.17
N ASN A 77 -16.54 7.22 3.31
CA ASN A 77 -17.98 7.06 3.13
C ASN A 77 -18.68 6.64 4.42
N GLU A 78 -18.12 5.70 5.18
CA GLU A 78 -18.65 5.28 6.48
C GLU A 78 -18.68 6.46 7.47
N GLN A 79 -17.59 7.22 7.58
CA GLN A 79 -17.51 8.40 8.43
C GLN A 79 -18.56 9.46 8.06
N LEU A 80 -18.74 9.74 6.77
CA LEU A 80 -19.75 10.68 6.29
C LEU A 80 -21.17 10.19 6.60
N ARG A 81 -21.45 8.89 6.43
CA ARG A 81 -22.75 8.30 6.79
C ARG A 81 -23.03 8.39 8.28
N HIS A 82 -22.03 8.15 9.13
CA HIS A 82 -22.19 8.28 10.58
C HIS A 82 -22.38 9.73 11.04
N SER A 83 -21.66 10.68 10.45
CA SER A 83 -21.83 12.10 10.75
C SER A 83 -23.18 12.65 10.27
N GLY A 84 -23.65 12.23 9.09
CA GLY A 84 -24.95 12.64 8.53
C GLY A 84 -26.17 12.13 9.32
N VAL A 85 -26.05 11.01 10.05
CA VAL A 85 -27.11 10.47 10.91
C VAL A 85 -27.25 11.27 12.22
N SER A 86 -26.23 12.01 12.65
CA SER A 86 -26.30 12.88 13.85
C SER A 86 -27.00 14.23 13.62
N SER A 87 -27.46 14.52 12.39
CA SER A 87 -28.04 15.81 12.01
C SER A 87 -29.50 15.75 11.53
N GLN A 88 -30.26 14.71 11.88
CA GLN A 88 -31.73 14.80 11.81
C GLN A 88 -32.28 15.30 13.15
N PRO A 89 -32.62 16.60 13.31
CA PRO A 89 -33.48 17.02 14.39
C PRO A 89 -34.90 16.55 14.08
N SER A 90 -35.48 15.83 15.03
CA SER A 90 -36.89 15.46 15.04
C SER A 90 -37.75 16.70 14.81
N ALA A 91 -38.37 16.79 13.64
CA ALA A 91 -39.49 17.65 13.39
C ALA A 91 -40.77 16.83 13.62
N ASP A 92 -41.20 16.81 14.89
CA ASP A 92 -42.55 16.53 15.37
C ASP A 92 -42.69 17.47 16.57
N GLY A 93 -43.69 18.33 16.73
CA GLY A 93 -45.04 18.39 16.17
C GLY A 93 -45.89 18.99 17.29
#